data_AF-A0A7S1ISI7-F1
#
_entry.id   AF-A0A7S1ISI7-F1
#
_cell.length_a   1.000
_cell.length_b   1.000
_cell.length_c   1.000
_cell.angle_alpha   90.00
_cell.angle_beta   90.00
_cell.angle_gamma   90.00
#
_symmetry.space_group_name_H-M   'P 1'
#
loop_
_entity.id
_entity.type
_entity.pdbx_description
1 polymer ?
#
loop_
_entity_poly.entity_id
_entity_poly.type
_entity_poly.pdbx_seq_one_letter_code
_entity_poly.pdbx_strand_id
1 'polypeptide(L)'
;MPEPTWLEEQANGIIDYLQRRYEHDCYTGKRRNDHKKFRCFSEGVVEGPKSGRVLTPAQTLEMKQIMTGCIIRSGLAGTLSSLFSGIAAILTYRQFPDMTLDHSTWDVLHQPHLWACWGAILFALLFFSVVEMLYLYYDALCTGLQMAHVAGLVLSPQETECRLLTRSIAHTALRLPHDDNEKFGINPCPKRQTPVCPVGPQNHLFKGKSGMTICDTILLKATMLRVGSRIATKSLALCFWTTVFFPMLLIGIWNMFVARWVTNSLCVLIIGESGVLEAYEDLLLGRNPSDEVLEAMYRAVACIVTMRRVWHPNLELLIRHMRQRPGFHAADIHAPACKRKLEAFLSKLPYWDPDQDLVVRVTALALLVSSGYDTQSPKERQHCKLVRTKLGYNPSTEGFKASQKAFLTECLNLKHFSTSLILMQLCHEPNSPSMIPPQNTAFLCVPFHDQGRQGARD
;
A
#
# COMPACT_ATOMS: atom_id res chain seq x y z
N MET A 1 27.68 -1.37 -11.98
CA MET A 1 26.46 -1.38 -11.15
C MET A 1 26.87 -0.97 -9.75
N PRO A 2 26.12 -0.11 -9.04
CA PRO A 2 26.41 0.16 -7.63
C PRO A 2 26.31 -1.15 -6.83
N GLU A 3 27.20 -1.35 -5.86
CA GLU A 3 27.11 -2.48 -4.94
C GLU A 3 25.76 -2.44 -4.20
N PRO A 4 25.11 -3.60 -4.01
CA PRO A 4 23.88 -3.66 -3.24
C PRO A 4 24.14 -3.12 -1.83
N THR A 5 23.22 -2.32 -1.29
CA THR A 5 23.36 -1.86 0.09
C THR A 5 23.24 -3.04 1.05
N TRP A 6 23.86 -2.97 2.24
CA TRP A 6 23.75 -4.02 3.26
C TRP A 6 22.29 -4.44 3.55
N LEU A 7 21.36 -3.48 3.52
CA LEU A 7 19.92 -3.76 3.67
C LEU A 7 19.34 -4.57 2.50
N GLU A 8 19.81 -4.35 1.27
CA GLU A 8 19.39 -5.12 0.11
C GLU A 8 19.94 -6.54 0.15
N GLU A 9 21.18 -6.74 0.59
CA GLU A 9 21.73 -8.09 0.80
C GLU A 9 20.95 -8.87 1.85
N GLN A 10 20.62 -8.23 2.99
CA GLN A 10 19.79 -8.84 4.03
C GLN A 10 18.38 -9.15 3.52
N ALA A 11 17.76 -8.24 2.78
CA ALA A 11 16.45 -8.48 2.18
C ALA A 11 16.48 -9.65 1.20
N ASN A 12 17.47 -9.70 0.30
CA ASN A 12 17.63 -10.79 -0.65
C ASN A 12 17.86 -12.14 0.05
N GLY A 13 18.69 -12.17 1.11
CA GLY A 13 18.92 -13.38 1.91
C GLY A 13 17.66 -13.86 2.63
N ILE A 14 16.87 -12.94 3.20
CA ILE A 14 15.58 -13.27 3.82
C ILE A 14 14.61 -13.82 2.77
N ILE A 15 14.52 -13.21 1.60
CA ILE A 15 13.62 -13.67 0.54
C ILE A 15 14.01 -15.06 0.04
N ASP A 16 15.29 -15.29 -0.23
CA ASP A 16 15.81 -16.59 -0.66
C ASP A 16 15.54 -17.66 0.41
N TYR A 17 15.78 -17.35 1.69
CA TYR A 17 15.42 -18.24 2.79
C TYR A 17 13.91 -18.52 2.86
N LEU A 18 13.06 -17.50 2.74
CA LEU A 18 11.60 -17.63 2.75
C LEU A 18 11.11 -18.46 1.57
N GLN A 19 11.68 -18.27 0.39
CA GLN A 19 11.37 -19.02 -0.80
C GLN A 19 11.73 -20.49 -0.64
N ARG A 20 12.96 -20.82 -0.20
CA ARG A 20 13.35 -22.21 0.08
C ARG A 20 12.49 -22.85 1.15
N ARG A 21 12.12 -22.11 2.20
CA ARG A 21 11.24 -22.61 3.25
C ARG A 21 9.83 -22.86 2.74
N TYR A 22 9.30 -21.98 1.90
CA TYR A 22 8.00 -22.17 1.26
C TYR A 22 7.99 -23.39 0.33
N GLU A 23 9.02 -23.52 -0.52
CA GLU A 23 9.23 -24.70 -1.36
C GLU A 23 9.30 -25.96 -0.49
N HIS A 24 10.07 -25.95 0.60
CA HIS A 24 10.16 -27.07 1.53
C HIS A 24 8.82 -27.40 2.23
N ASP A 25 8.06 -26.42 2.70
CA ASP A 25 6.74 -26.63 3.32
C ASP A 25 5.71 -27.16 2.30
N CYS A 26 5.85 -26.78 1.04
CA CYS A 26 5.15 -27.40 -0.08
C CYS A 26 5.62 -28.86 -0.26
N TYR A 27 6.91 -29.13 -0.45
CA TYR A 27 7.42 -30.49 -0.67
C TYR A 27 7.11 -31.46 0.49
N THR A 28 7.15 -31.00 1.74
CA THR A 28 6.92 -31.84 2.93
C THR A 28 5.45 -32.10 3.24
N GLY A 29 4.51 -31.55 2.45
CA GLY A 29 3.10 -31.86 2.58
C GLY A 29 2.46 -31.36 3.89
N LYS A 30 3.08 -30.42 4.60
CA LYS A 30 2.52 -29.83 5.83
C LYS A 30 1.25 -28.99 5.55
N ARG A 31 1.00 -28.64 4.28
CA ARG A 31 -0.29 -28.16 3.73
C ARG A 31 -0.96 -29.21 2.83
N ARG A 32 -1.11 -30.44 3.32
CA ARG A 32 -1.60 -31.60 2.53
C ARG A 32 -3.00 -31.44 1.92
N ASN A 33 -3.86 -30.61 2.51
CA ASN A 33 -5.20 -30.36 1.97
C ASN A 33 -5.22 -29.39 0.78
N ASP A 34 -4.23 -28.50 0.68
CA ASP A 34 -4.08 -27.63 -0.50
C ASP A 34 -3.43 -28.42 -1.65
N HIS A 35 -2.48 -29.31 -1.34
CA HIS A 35 -1.75 -30.10 -2.33
C HIS A 35 -2.58 -30.99 -3.25
N LYS A 36 -3.73 -31.51 -2.81
CA LYS A 36 -4.61 -32.28 -3.71
C LYS A 36 -5.28 -31.42 -4.77
N LYS A 37 -5.44 -30.11 -4.53
CA LYS A 37 -5.88 -29.14 -5.55
C LYS A 37 -4.74 -28.72 -6.49
N PHE A 38 -3.50 -28.77 -6.03
CA PHE A 38 -2.32 -28.31 -6.79
C PHE A 38 -1.56 -29.41 -7.55
N ARG A 39 -1.69 -30.69 -7.20
CA ARG A 39 -1.06 -31.78 -7.98
C ARG A 39 -1.63 -31.93 -9.39
N CYS A 40 -2.87 -31.48 -9.62
CA CYS A 40 -3.41 -31.37 -10.99
C CYS A 40 -2.74 -30.26 -11.83
N PHE A 41 -1.90 -29.40 -11.24
CA PHE A 41 -1.18 -28.33 -11.93
C PHE A 41 0.29 -28.63 -12.21
N SER A 42 0.94 -29.57 -11.50
CA SER A 42 2.39 -29.79 -11.59
C SER A 42 2.83 -31.00 -12.43
N GLU A 43 1.93 -31.91 -12.80
CA GLU A 43 2.25 -33.05 -13.69
C GLU A 43 1.92 -32.77 -15.17
N GLY A 44 1.35 -31.60 -15.46
CA GLY A 44 1.51 -30.99 -16.77
C GLY A 44 2.80 -30.18 -16.75
N VAL A 45 3.75 -30.49 -17.62
CA VAL A 45 4.65 -29.46 -18.16
C VAL A 45 3.72 -28.46 -18.85
N VAL A 46 3.19 -27.52 -18.07
CA VAL A 46 2.39 -26.43 -18.58
C VAL A 46 3.42 -25.58 -19.31
N GLU A 47 3.45 -25.72 -20.64
CA GLU A 47 3.82 -24.63 -21.52
C GLU A 47 3.27 -23.36 -20.88
N GLY A 48 4.15 -22.53 -20.28
CA GLY A 48 3.73 -21.36 -19.51
C GLY A 48 2.71 -20.63 -20.37
N PRO A 49 1.47 -20.40 -19.90
CA PRO A 49 0.38 -20.08 -20.79
C PRO A 49 0.70 -18.78 -21.50
N LYS A 50 1.01 -18.95 -22.79
CA LYS A 50 1.19 -17.89 -23.76
C LYS A 50 -0.19 -17.34 -24.08
N SER A 51 -0.69 -16.42 -23.24
CA SER A 51 -1.66 -15.35 -23.57
C SER A 51 -2.45 -14.92 -22.33
N GLY A 52 -2.44 -13.62 -22.01
CA GLY A 52 -3.49 -12.89 -21.28
C GLY A 52 -3.91 -13.46 -19.93
N ARG A 53 -3.06 -13.40 -18.90
CA ARG A 53 -3.41 -13.88 -17.56
C ARG A 53 -4.10 -12.78 -16.75
N VAL A 54 -5.41 -12.68 -16.94
CA VAL A 54 -6.30 -12.15 -15.91
C VAL A 54 -6.48 -13.22 -14.82
N LEU A 55 -6.40 -12.81 -13.54
CA LEU A 55 -6.62 -13.70 -12.40
C LEU A 55 -7.97 -14.41 -12.54
N THR A 56 -7.96 -15.74 -12.42
CA THR A 56 -9.20 -16.51 -12.33
C THR A 56 -10.01 -16.10 -11.09
N PRO A 57 -11.33 -16.30 -11.07
CA PRO A 57 -12.15 -16.02 -9.88
C PRO A 57 -11.64 -16.76 -8.62
N ALA A 58 -11.11 -17.98 -8.80
CA ALA A 58 -10.49 -18.76 -7.74
C ALA A 58 -9.22 -18.09 -7.18
N GLN A 59 -8.29 -17.69 -8.06
CA GLN A 59 -7.09 -16.96 -7.65
C GLN A 59 -7.42 -15.62 -6.99
N THR A 60 -8.47 -14.93 -7.45
CA THR A 60 -8.93 -13.67 -6.85
C THR A 60 -9.44 -13.88 -5.43
N LEU A 61 -10.19 -14.97 -5.19
CA LEU A 61 -10.65 -15.33 -3.85
C LEU A 61 -9.48 -15.70 -2.93
N GLU A 62 -8.54 -16.50 -3.43
CA GLU A 62 -7.33 -16.90 -2.69
C GLU A 62 -6.46 -15.69 -2.33
N MET A 63 -6.26 -14.77 -3.29
CA MET A 63 -5.58 -13.49 -3.06
C MET A 63 -6.24 -12.69 -1.94
N LYS A 64 -7.57 -12.56 -1.95
CA LYS A 64 -8.33 -11.88 -0.89
C LYS A 64 -8.14 -12.55 0.47
N GLN A 65 -8.16 -13.88 0.53
CA GLN A 65 -7.94 -14.63 1.77
C GLN A 65 -6.53 -14.39 2.34
N ILE A 66 -5.51 -14.39 1.49
CA ILE A 66 -4.12 -14.09 1.87
C ILE A 66 -4.03 -12.67 2.45
N MET A 67 -4.60 -11.68 1.77
CA MET A 67 -4.62 -10.28 2.22
C MET A 67 -5.35 -10.12 3.56
N THR A 68 -6.57 -10.66 3.68
CA THR A 68 -7.35 -10.61 4.92
C THR A 68 -6.62 -11.30 6.07
N GLY A 69 -5.97 -12.43 5.79
CA GLY A 69 -5.14 -13.14 6.76
C GLY A 69 -3.99 -12.27 7.29
N CYS A 70 -3.26 -11.58 6.40
CA CYS A 70 -2.19 -10.67 6.79
C CYS A 70 -2.71 -9.49 7.65
N ILE A 71 -3.84 -8.90 7.27
CA ILE A 71 -4.47 -7.80 8.01
C ILE A 71 -4.82 -8.24 9.43
N ILE A 72 -5.48 -9.39 9.59
CA ILE A 72 -5.88 -9.92 10.90
C ILE A 72 -4.64 -10.26 11.74
N ARG A 73 -3.66 -10.97 11.18
CA ARG A 73 -2.42 -11.32 11.89
C ARG A 73 -1.65 -10.07 12.35
N SER A 74 -1.63 -9.02 11.55
CA SER A 74 -1.00 -7.75 11.91
C SER A 74 -1.70 -7.04 13.06
N GLY A 75 -3.04 -7.05 13.07
CA GLY A 75 -3.83 -6.52 14.19
C GLY A 75 -3.62 -7.30 15.49
N LEU A 76 -3.59 -8.64 15.40
CA LEU A 76 -3.31 -9.51 16.54
C LEU A 76 -1.90 -9.30 17.10
N ALA A 77 -0.90 -9.13 16.25
CA ALA A 77 0.47 -8.84 16.68
C ALA A 77 0.56 -7.51 17.48
N GLY A 78 -0.11 -6.45 17.01
CA GLY A 78 -0.14 -5.18 17.72
C GLY A 78 -0.91 -5.23 19.04
N THR A 79 -2.02 -5.98 19.05
CA THR A 79 -2.80 -6.28 20.26
C THR A 79 -1.94 -6.99 21.29
N LEU A 80 -1.26 -8.08 20.90
CA LEU A 80 -0.41 -8.87 21.80
C LEU A 80 0.80 -8.07 22.31
N SER A 81 1.47 -7.32 21.44
CA SER A 81 2.60 -6.45 21.82
C SER A 81 2.21 -5.42 22.87
N SER A 82 1.04 -4.80 22.71
CA SER A 82 0.50 -3.82 23.65
C SER A 82 0.06 -4.47 24.97
N LEU A 83 -0.56 -5.65 24.89
CA LEU A 83 -0.96 -6.43 26.06
C LEU A 83 0.26 -6.81 26.91
N PHE A 84 1.32 -7.35 26.31
CA PHE A 84 2.54 -7.73 27.04
C PHE A 84 3.26 -6.52 27.63
N SER A 85 3.31 -5.41 26.90
CA SER A 85 3.86 -4.15 27.41
C SER A 85 3.06 -3.63 28.62
N GLY A 86 1.72 -3.71 28.55
CA GLY A 86 0.84 -3.32 29.65
C GLY A 86 0.97 -4.23 30.88
N ILE A 87 1.06 -5.55 30.68
CA ILE A 87 1.31 -6.51 31.77
C ILE A 87 2.67 -6.24 32.41
N ALA A 88 3.72 -6.02 31.62
CA ALA A 88 5.05 -5.69 32.14
C ALA A 88 5.01 -4.40 32.98
N ALA A 89 4.28 -3.37 32.52
CA ALA A 89 4.09 -2.16 33.30
C ALA A 89 3.38 -2.44 34.64
N ILE A 90 2.27 -3.20 34.63
CA ILE A 90 1.53 -3.58 35.85
C ILE A 90 2.42 -4.36 36.83
N LEU A 91 3.18 -5.34 36.34
CA LEU A 91 4.10 -6.12 37.17
C LEU A 91 5.20 -5.25 37.78
N THR A 92 5.71 -4.29 37.00
CA THR A 92 6.71 -3.34 37.50
C THR A 92 6.12 -2.43 38.58
N TYR A 93 4.92 -1.88 38.37
CA TYR A 93 4.22 -1.09 39.41
C TYR A 93 3.92 -1.91 40.67
N ARG A 94 3.58 -3.20 40.53
CA ARG A 94 3.36 -4.07 41.68
C ARG A 94 4.64 -4.33 42.49
N GLN A 95 5.78 -4.43 41.82
CA GLN A 95 7.08 -4.63 42.46
C GLN A 95 7.58 -3.36 43.17
N PHE A 96 7.17 -2.19 42.70
CA PHE A 96 7.55 -0.88 43.25
C PHE A 96 6.31 -0.06 43.66
N PRO A 97 5.57 -0.49 44.71
CA PRO A 97 4.30 0.13 45.10
C PRO A 97 4.43 1.56 45.64
N ASP A 98 5.62 1.95 46.13
CA ASP A 98 5.91 3.30 46.63
C ASP A 98 5.98 4.37 45.52
N MET A 99 5.82 3.97 44.24
CA MET A 99 5.60 4.87 43.13
C MET A 99 4.17 5.46 43.15
N THR A 100 3.85 6.28 44.13
CA THR A 100 2.73 7.21 43.99
C THR A 100 3.11 8.32 43.02
N LEU A 101 2.34 8.48 41.95
CA LEU A 101 2.58 9.38 40.79
C LEU A 101 2.57 10.90 41.09
N ASP A 102 2.52 11.30 42.36
CA ASP A 102 2.54 12.70 42.79
C ASP A 102 3.96 13.27 42.95
N HIS A 103 5.00 12.45 42.76
CA HIS A 103 6.36 12.96 42.75
C HIS A 103 6.60 13.85 41.53
N SER A 104 7.09 15.07 41.79
CA SER A 104 7.43 16.01 40.73
C SER A 104 8.48 15.39 39.80
N THR A 105 8.50 15.77 38.52
CA THR A 105 9.52 15.29 37.56
C THR A 105 10.96 15.50 38.02
N TRP A 106 11.18 16.39 38.99
CA TRP A 106 12.48 16.66 39.60
C TRP A 106 12.86 15.64 40.68
N ASP A 107 11.90 15.13 41.46
CA ASP A 107 12.15 14.08 42.47
C ASP A 107 12.54 12.74 41.83
N VAL A 108 12.00 12.48 40.63
CA VAL A 108 12.33 11.28 39.82
C VAL A 108 13.82 11.24 39.45
N LEU A 109 14.44 12.40 39.26
CA LEU A 109 15.83 12.47 38.80
C LEU A 109 16.82 12.03 39.89
N HIS A 110 16.46 12.11 41.17
CA HIS A 110 17.36 11.88 42.30
C HIS A 110 17.18 10.53 42.99
N GLN A 111 16.22 9.72 42.56
CA GLN A 111 15.93 8.42 43.18
C GLN A 111 16.29 7.25 42.25
N PRO A 112 17.35 6.48 42.55
CA PRO A 112 17.85 5.42 41.64
C PRO A 112 16.86 4.29 41.41
N HIS A 113 15.96 4.03 42.37
CA HIS A 113 14.93 3.00 42.24
C HIS A 113 13.83 3.39 41.22
N LEU A 114 13.53 4.69 41.07
CA LEU A 114 12.59 5.17 40.06
C LEU A 114 13.15 4.98 38.64
N TRP A 115 14.45 5.23 38.45
CA TRP A 115 15.14 4.95 37.18
C TRP A 115 15.10 3.48 36.79
N ALA A 116 15.31 2.57 37.74
CA ALA A 116 15.26 1.13 37.47
C ALA A 116 13.87 0.69 36.98
N CYS A 117 12.80 1.18 37.62
CA CYS A 117 11.42 0.87 37.23
C CYS A 117 11.04 1.48 35.87
N TRP A 118 11.29 2.79 35.64
CA TRP A 118 11.05 3.41 34.34
C TRP A 118 11.90 2.77 33.23
N GLY A 119 13.14 2.38 33.56
CA GLY A 119 14.02 1.63 32.67
C GLY A 119 13.43 0.27 32.29
N ALA A 120 12.87 -0.47 33.25
CA ALA A 120 12.21 -1.75 33.00
C ALA A 120 10.97 -1.60 32.11
N ILE A 121 10.12 -0.61 32.37
CA ILE A 121 8.93 -0.31 31.56
C ILE A 121 9.34 0.07 30.13
N LEU A 122 10.31 0.97 29.98
CA LEU A 122 10.82 1.40 28.69
C LEU A 122 11.45 0.24 27.91
N PHE A 123 12.24 -0.59 28.61
CA PHE A 123 12.84 -1.78 28.01
C PHE A 123 11.78 -2.75 27.49
N ALA A 124 10.76 -3.07 28.29
CA ALA A 124 9.67 -3.95 27.87
C ALA A 124 8.93 -3.38 26.65
N LEU A 125 8.58 -2.09 26.67
CA LEU A 125 7.95 -1.40 25.54
C LEU A 125 8.78 -1.49 24.26
N LEU A 126 10.08 -1.21 24.37
CA LEU A 126 10.98 -1.24 23.24
C LEU A 126 11.11 -2.67 22.70
N PHE A 127 11.35 -3.64 23.59
CA PHE A 127 11.52 -5.04 23.23
C PHE A 127 10.30 -5.59 22.49
N PHE A 128 9.10 -5.46 23.06
CA PHE A 128 7.88 -5.97 22.40
C PHE A 128 7.57 -5.23 21.11
N SER A 129 7.86 -3.92 21.02
CA SER A 129 7.68 -3.17 19.78
C SER A 129 8.67 -3.59 18.69
N VAL A 130 9.92 -3.92 19.04
CA VAL A 130 10.90 -4.45 18.08
C VAL A 130 10.46 -5.82 17.57
N VAL A 131 10.04 -6.73 18.46
CA VAL A 131 9.54 -8.06 18.08
C VAL A 131 8.30 -7.96 17.19
N GLU A 132 7.37 -7.07 17.54
CA GLU A 132 6.19 -6.75 16.73
C GLU A 132 6.57 -6.30 15.32
N MET A 133 7.48 -5.33 15.20
CA MET A 133 7.92 -4.81 13.90
C MET A 133 8.61 -5.87 13.04
N LEU A 134 9.48 -6.69 13.63
CA LEU A 134 10.13 -7.80 12.93
C LEU A 134 9.10 -8.82 12.41
N TYR A 135 8.09 -9.14 13.23
CA TYR A 135 7.01 -10.02 12.82
C TYR A 135 6.18 -9.43 11.68
N LEU A 136 5.81 -8.15 11.75
CA LEU A 136 5.04 -7.48 10.68
C LEU A 136 5.80 -7.46 9.35
N TYR A 137 7.11 -7.20 9.37
CA TYR A 137 7.94 -7.25 8.16
C TYR A 137 8.04 -8.65 7.59
N TYR A 138 8.25 -9.65 8.45
CA TYR A 138 8.27 -11.05 8.06
C TYR A 138 6.93 -11.48 7.42
N ASP A 139 5.80 -11.14 8.05
CA ASP A 139 4.47 -11.51 7.57
C ASP A 139 4.13 -10.79 6.25
N ALA A 140 4.49 -9.51 6.10
CA ALA A 140 4.30 -8.77 4.86
C ALA A 140 5.10 -9.37 3.68
N LEU A 141 6.36 -9.77 3.92
CA LEU A 141 7.18 -10.46 2.91
C LEU A 141 6.58 -11.81 2.53
N CYS A 142 6.23 -12.64 3.52
CA CYS A 142 5.58 -13.94 3.27
C CYS A 142 4.27 -13.78 2.49
N THR A 143 3.49 -12.76 2.82
CA THR A 143 2.23 -12.43 2.14
C THR A 143 2.49 -12.02 0.69
N GLY A 144 3.47 -11.15 0.43
CA GLY A 144 3.86 -10.78 -0.93
C GLY A 144 4.29 -11.98 -1.79
N LEU A 145 5.06 -12.91 -1.22
CA LEU A 145 5.46 -14.14 -1.91
C LEU A 145 4.27 -15.06 -2.21
N GLN A 146 3.36 -15.24 -1.24
CA GLN A 146 2.14 -16.02 -1.45
C GLN A 146 1.25 -15.41 -2.54
N MET A 147 1.10 -14.08 -2.53
CA MET A 147 0.35 -13.35 -3.55
C MET A 147 0.97 -13.52 -4.95
N ALA A 148 2.30 -13.42 -5.07
CA ALA A 148 3.01 -13.63 -6.32
C ALA A 148 2.83 -15.05 -6.85
N HIS A 149 2.91 -16.05 -5.96
CA HIS A 149 2.66 -17.45 -6.29
C HIS A 149 1.23 -17.68 -6.79
N VAL A 150 0.22 -17.10 -6.13
CA VAL A 150 -1.19 -17.20 -6.57
C VAL A 150 -1.41 -16.54 -7.94
N ALA A 151 -0.71 -15.44 -8.21
CA ALA A 151 -0.69 -14.82 -9.54
C ALA A 151 0.06 -15.67 -10.60
N GLY A 152 0.71 -16.76 -10.20
CA GLY A 152 1.48 -17.63 -11.08
C GLY A 152 2.80 -17.01 -11.52
N LEU A 153 3.32 -16.04 -10.77
CA LEU A 153 4.65 -15.46 -10.98
C LEU A 153 5.68 -16.36 -10.32
N VAL A 154 6.57 -16.93 -11.14
CA VAL A 154 7.70 -17.72 -10.63
C VAL A 154 8.81 -16.75 -10.25
N LEU A 155 9.09 -16.64 -8.95
CA LEU A 155 10.18 -15.80 -8.46
C LEU A 155 11.50 -16.60 -8.57
N SER A 156 12.02 -16.79 -9.77
CA SER A 156 13.32 -17.47 -9.93
C SER A 156 14.47 -16.49 -9.66
N PRO A 157 15.42 -16.79 -8.76
CA PRO A 157 16.59 -15.94 -8.55
C PRO A 157 17.55 -15.95 -9.73
N GLN A 158 17.32 -16.73 -10.79
CA GLN A 158 18.19 -16.79 -11.97
C GLN A 158 17.76 -15.82 -13.07
N GLU A 159 16.48 -15.44 -13.11
CA GLU A 159 15.94 -14.56 -14.14
C GLU A 159 15.96 -13.10 -13.69
N THR A 160 16.50 -12.22 -14.53
CA THR A 160 16.66 -10.79 -14.21
C THR A 160 15.34 -10.09 -13.91
N GLU A 161 14.26 -10.47 -14.60
CA GLU A 161 12.91 -9.93 -14.39
C GLU A 161 12.33 -10.38 -13.04
N CYS A 162 12.44 -11.67 -12.73
CA CYS A 162 12.05 -12.22 -11.44
C CYS A 162 12.81 -11.57 -10.27
N ARG A 163 14.11 -11.27 -10.41
CA ARG A 163 14.88 -10.53 -9.39
C ARG A 163 14.32 -9.13 -9.15
N LEU A 164 13.92 -8.43 -10.20
CA LEU A 164 13.37 -7.07 -10.07
C LEU A 164 12.00 -7.07 -9.42
N LEU A 165 11.14 -8.03 -9.80
CA LEU A 165 9.86 -8.23 -9.14
C LEU A 165 10.06 -8.58 -7.67
N THR A 166 10.96 -9.51 -7.36
CA THR A 166 11.29 -9.93 -5.99
C THR A 166 11.77 -8.75 -5.14
N ARG A 167 12.73 -7.98 -5.66
CA ARG A 167 13.21 -6.75 -5.01
C ARG A 167 12.08 -5.74 -4.82
N SER A 168 11.21 -5.58 -5.82
CA SER A 168 10.08 -4.66 -5.75
C SER A 168 9.03 -5.07 -4.72
N ILE A 169 8.78 -6.38 -4.58
CA ILE A 169 7.91 -6.96 -3.55
C ILE A 169 8.51 -6.65 -2.18
N ALA A 170 9.81 -6.87 -1.99
CA ALA A 170 10.47 -6.57 -0.72
C ALA A 170 10.49 -5.08 -0.40
N HIS A 171 10.81 -4.22 -1.37
CA HIS A 171 10.77 -2.78 -1.15
C HIS A 171 9.36 -2.29 -0.81
N THR A 172 8.33 -2.80 -1.48
CA THR A 172 6.94 -2.46 -1.17
C THR A 172 6.51 -3.00 0.20
N ALA A 173 6.82 -4.26 0.51
CA ALA A 173 6.48 -4.90 1.79
C ALA A 173 7.14 -4.21 2.99
N LEU A 174 8.42 -3.85 2.84
CA LEU A 174 9.22 -3.16 3.86
C LEU A 174 9.05 -1.63 3.82
N ARG A 175 8.26 -1.11 2.88
CA ARG A 175 8.09 0.33 2.59
C ARG A 175 9.43 1.04 2.42
N LEU A 176 10.40 0.36 1.82
CA LEU A 176 11.67 0.94 1.45
C LEU A 176 11.47 1.86 0.23
N PRO A 177 12.21 2.97 0.16
CA PRO A 177 12.20 3.80 -1.04
C PRO A 177 12.62 2.97 -2.24
N HIS A 178 11.91 3.15 -3.36
CA HIS A 178 12.35 2.57 -4.63
C HIS A 178 13.52 3.36 -5.19
N ASP A 179 14.24 2.74 -6.12
CA ASP A 179 15.40 3.31 -6.79
C ASP A 179 15.09 4.68 -7.41
N ASP A 180 15.92 5.69 -7.10
CA ASP A 180 15.86 7.03 -7.68
C ASP A 180 16.96 7.27 -8.72
N ASN A 181 17.75 6.23 -9.05
CA ASN A 181 18.77 6.30 -10.07
C ASN A 181 18.16 6.48 -11.46
N GLU A 182 18.97 7.07 -12.34
CA GLU A 182 18.64 7.21 -13.74
C GLU A 182 18.58 5.83 -14.41
N LYS A 183 17.44 5.51 -15.00
CA LYS A 183 17.23 4.28 -15.78
C LYS A 183 16.65 4.65 -17.13
N PHE A 184 17.09 3.97 -18.19
CA PHE A 184 16.63 4.23 -19.56
C PHE A 184 16.78 5.71 -19.99
N GLY A 185 17.79 6.43 -19.50
CA GLY A 185 17.96 7.86 -19.79
C GLY A 185 16.89 8.77 -19.16
N ILE A 186 16.12 8.26 -18.19
CA ILE A 186 15.10 9.00 -17.45
C ILE A 186 15.58 9.15 -16.01
N ASN A 187 15.88 10.37 -15.61
CA ASN A 187 16.21 10.70 -14.23
C ASN A 187 14.92 11.13 -13.49
N PRO A 188 14.43 10.35 -12.51
CA PRO A 188 13.21 10.70 -11.77
C PRO A 188 13.40 11.95 -10.90
N CYS A 189 14.64 12.25 -10.47
CA CYS A 189 15.00 13.37 -9.60
C CYS A 189 16.05 14.30 -10.22
N PRO A 190 15.74 15.01 -11.33
CA PRO A 190 16.73 15.79 -12.08
C PRO A 190 17.36 16.95 -11.28
N LYS A 191 16.73 17.38 -10.17
CA LYS A 191 17.24 18.47 -9.31
C LYS A 191 18.28 18.03 -8.28
N ARG A 192 18.55 16.72 -8.11
CA ARG A 192 19.60 16.23 -7.20
C ARG A 192 21.02 16.32 -7.77
N GLN A 193 21.16 16.72 -9.03
CA GLN A 193 22.46 16.82 -9.71
C GLN A 193 23.26 18.09 -9.34
N THR A 194 22.77 18.97 -8.47
CA THR A 194 23.62 20.00 -7.88
C THR A 194 24.46 19.40 -6.74
N PRO A 195 25.80 19.35 -6.87
CA PRO A 195 26.65 18.88 -5.80
C PRO A 195 26.70 19.93 -4.68
N VAL A 196 26.81 19.46 -3.44
CA VAL A 196 27.15 20.26 -2.24
C VAL A 196 26.09 21.28 -1.80
N CYS A 197 25.03 20.80 -1.17
CA CYS A 197 24.54 21.49 0.01
C CYS A 197 24.38 20.43 1.10
N PRO A 198 25.05 20.58 2.27
CA PRO A 198 24.99 19.58 3.32
C PRO A 198 23.53 19.37 3.67
N VAL A 199 23.16 18.10 3.65
CA VAL A 199 21.82 17.57 3.86
C VAL A 199 21.27 18.18 5.15
N GLY A 200 20.49 19.26 5.01
CA GLY A 200 19.72 19.79 6.12
C GLY A 200 18.78 18.70 6.66
N PRO A 201 18.39 18.75 7.94
CA PRO A 201 17.60 17.71 8.61
C PRO A 201 16.25 17.42 7.93
N GLN A 202 15.81 18.23 6.97
CA GLN A 202 14.61 18.00 6.16
C GLN A 202 14.70 16.78 5.22
N ASN A 203 15.88 16.37 4.76
CA ASN A 203 16.00 15.12 3.98
C ASN A 203 15.89 13.87 4.87
N HIS A 204 16.11 14.00 6.18
CA HIS A 204 15.78 12.95 7.15
C HIS A 204 14.28 12.89 7.46
N LEU A 205 13.51 13.97 7.27
CA LEU A 205 12.05 13.90 7.37
C LEU A 205 11.40 13.14 6.20
N PHE A 206 12.03 13.12 5.02
CA PHE A 206 11.54 12.36 3.87
C PHE A 206 12.03 10.89 3.85
N LYS A 207 13.27 10.64 4.31
CA LYS A 207 13.79 9.27 4.55
C LYS A 207 13.27 8.66 5.87
N GLY A 208 12.74 9.49 6.75
CA GLY A 208 12.24 9.12 8.07
C GLY A 208 10.76 8.80 8.12
N LYS A 209 10.03 8.74 7.00
CA LYS A 209 8.61 8.33 7.02
C LYS A 209 8.41 6.90 7.55
N SER A 210 9.40 6.03 7.39
CA SER A 210 9.41 4.67 7.97
C SER A 210 9.87 4.66 9.44
N GLY A 211 10.71 5.63 9.83
CA GLY A 211 11.11 5.83 11.24
C GLY A 211 10.02 6.51 12.07
N MET A 212 9.20 7.37 11.45
CA MET A 212 8.04 7.99 12.08
C MET A 212 7.08 6.94 12.59
N THR A 213 6.81 5.83 11.89
CA THR A 213 5.92 4.81 12.46
C THR A 213 6.45 4.14 13.72
N ILE A 214 7.77 3.97 13.87
CA ILE A 214 8.35 3.40 15.09
C ILE A 214 8.30 4.43 16.22
N CYS A 215 8.74 5.66 15.95
CA CYS A 215 8.67 6.75 16.92
C CYS A 215 7.23 7.09 17.32
N ASP A 216 6.29 7.09 16.38
CA ASP A 216 4.87 7.39 16.59
C ASP A 216 4.21 6.26 17.38
N THR A 217 4.48 4.99 17.08
CA THR A 217 3.95 3.86 17.87
C THR A 217 4.53 3.84 19.28
N ILE A 218 5.84 4.10 19.44
CA ILE A 218 6.48 4.17 20.77
C ILE A 218 5.96 5.39 21.54
N LEU A 219 5.88 6.56 20.90
CA LEU A 219 5.41 7.80 21.51
C LEU A 219 3.93 7.69 21.87
N LEU A 220 3.11 7.05 21.03
CA LEU A 220 1.71 6.78 21.31
C LEU A 220 1.57 5.83 22.51
N LYS A 221 2.32 4.71 22.54
CA LYS A 221 2.34 3.78 23.70
C LYS A 221 2.78 4.51 24.97
N ALA A 222 3.86 5.28 24.92
CA ALA A 222 4.39 6.02 26.06
C ALA A 222 3.44 7.12 26.56
N THR A 223 2.81 7.87 25.64
CA THR A 223 1.83 8.90 25.97
C THR A 223 0.60 8.29 26.62
N MET A 224 0.09 7.18 26.08
CA MET A 224 -1.05 6.47 26.65
C MET A 224 -0.74 5.92 28.05
N LEU A 225 0.46 5.39 28.27
CA LEU A 225 0.88 4.93 29.60
C LEU A 225 1.00 6.09 30.59
N ARG A 226 1.47 7.26 30.15
CA ARG A 226 1.60 8.46 30.99
C ARG A 226 0.25 9.10 31.31
N VAL A 227 -0.70 9.09 30.38
CA VAL A 227 -2.06 9.60 30.62
C VAL A 227 -2.86 8.61 31.45
N GLY A 228 -2.77 7.31 31.12
CA GLY A 228 -3.42 6.24 31.86
C GLY A 228 -2.95 6.16 33.32
N SER A 229 -1.65 6.38 33.58
CA SER A 229 -1.14 6.38 34.95
C SER A 229 -1.71 7.50 35.83
N ARG A 230 -2.01 8.67 35.25
CA ARG A 230 -2.65 9.78 35.99
C ARG A 230 -4.12 9.53 36.32
N ILE A 231 -4.81 8.75 35.49
CA ILE A 231 -6.22 8.38 35.69
C ILE A 231 -6.35 7.15 36.60
N ALA A 232 -5.33 6.27 36.59
CA ALA A 232 -5.24 5.02 37.34
C ALA A 232 -5.25 5.18 38.87
N THR A 233 -4.93 6.36 39.40
CA THR A 233 -4.86 6.61 40.85
C THR A 233 -6.19 6.40 41.58
N LYS A 234 -7.32 6.37 40.86
CA LYS A 234 -8.66 6.25 41.45
C LYS A 234 -9.24 4.83 41.44
N SER A 235 -8.72 3.90 40.62
CA SER A 235 -9.24 2.52 40.52
C SER A 235 -8.34 1.62 39.66
N LEU A 236 -8.03 0.41 40.14
CA LEU A 236 -7.31 -0.63 39.39
C LEU A 236 -8.01 -1.01 38.08
N ALA A 237 -9.34 -0.98 38.04
CA ALA A 237 -10.10 -1.24 36.81
C ALA A 237 -9.85 -0.12 35.80
N LEU A 238 -9.93 1.15 36.21
CA LEU A 238 -9.61 2.30 35.34
C LEU A 238 -8.17 2.25 34.83
N CYS A 239 -7.21 1.82 35.67
CA CYS A 239 -5.84 1.58 35.25
C CYS A 239 -5.77 0.56 34.11
N PHE A 240 -6.37 -0.62 34.28
CA PHE A 240 -6.36 -1.67 33.26
C PHE A 240 -7.00 -1.21 31.94
N TRP A 241 -8.16 -0.55 32.02
CA TRP A 241 -8.87 -0.05 30.83
C TRP A 241 -8.06 1.01 30.06
N THR A 242 -7.44 1.95 30.77
CA THR A 242 -6.71 3.07 30.14
C THR A 242 -5.30 2.69 29.69
N THR A 243 -4.58 1.87 30.45
CA THR A 243 -3.17 1.52 30.16
C THR A 243 -3.01 0.30 29.28
N VAL A 244 -3.94 -0.66 29.34
CA VAL A 244 -3.85 -1.93 28.59
C VAL A 244 -4.87 -1.97 27.48
N PHE A 245 -6.16 -1.88 27.80
CA PHE A 245 -7.22 -2.17 26.84
C PHE A 245 -7.29 -1.16 25.68
N PHE A 246 -7.29 0.15 25.98
CA PHE A 246 -7.40 1.17 24.94
C PHE A 246 -6.19 1.22 23.99
N PRO A 247 -4.93 1.21 24.47
CA PRO A 247 -3.76 1.14 23.60
C PRO A 247 -3.74 -0.14 22.76
N MET A 248 -4.10 -1.27 23.36
CA MET A 248 -4.19 -2.55 22.68
C MET A 248 -5.12 -2.51 21.45
N LEU A 249 -6.34 -1.98 21.62
CA LEU A 249 -7.28 -1.85 20.51
C LEU A 249 -6.78 -0.86 19.45
N LEU A 250 -6.31 0.32 19.87
CA LEU A 250 -5.88 1.37 18.95
C LEU A 250 -4.71 0.91 18.07
N ILE A 251 -3.72 0.25 18.68
CA ILE A 251 -2.52 -0.24 17.98
C ILE A 251 -2.87 -1.41 17.08
N GLY A 252 -3.74 -2.32 17.54
CA GLY A 252 -4.26 -3.40 16.69
C GLY A 252 -4.97 -2.86 15.44
N ILE A 253 -5.89 -1.91 15.60
CA ILE A 253 -6.62 -1.30 14.48
C ILE A 253 -5.66 -0.56 13.54
N TRP A 254 -4.69 0.18 14.09
CA TRP A 254 -3.69 0.88 13.28
C TRP A 254 -2.86 -0.09 12.44
N ASN A 255 -2.39 -1.20 13.03
CA ASN A 255 -1.65 -2.22 12.31
C ASN A 255 -2.50 -2.89 11.23
N MET A 256 -3.79 -3.15 11.47
CA MET A 256 -4.71 -3.63 10.43
C MET A 256 -4.82 -2.65 9.27
N PHE A 257 -4.91 -1.35 9.56
CA PHE A 257 -4.96 -0.31 8.53
C PHE A 257 -3.68 -0.25 7.70
N VAL A 258 -2.51 -0.26 8.35
CA VAL A 258 -1.21 -0.25 7.66
C VAL A 258 -1.03 -1.53 6.83
N ALA A 259 -1.32 -2.71 7.39
CA ALA A 259 -1.23 -3.98 6.67
C ALA A 259 -2.16 -4.01 5.45
N ARG A 260 -3.38 -3.48 5.57
CA ARG A 260 -4.30 -3.33 4.45
C ARG A 260 -3.71 -2.46 3.34
N TRP A 261 -3.07 -1.35 3.70
CA TRP A 261 -2.42 -0.50 2.72
C TRP A 261 -1.22 -1.19 2.04
N VAL A 262 -0.37 -1.87 2.81
CA VAL A 262 0.79 -2.62 2.29
C VAL A 262 0.33 -3.72 1.33
N THR A 263 -0.61 -4.57 1.75
CA THR A 263 -1.15 -5.65 0.93
C THR A 263 -1.83 -5.17 -0.34
N ASN A 264 -2.57 -4.06 -0.30
CA ASN A 264 -3.13 -3.44 -1.51
C ASN A 264 -2.03 -2.96 -2.47
N SER A 265 -0.94 -2.39 -1.94
CA SER A 265 0.19 -1.92 -2.75
C SER A 265 0.93 -3.11 -3.38
N LEU A 266 1.14 -4.18 -2.62
CA LEU A 266 1.67 -5.46 -3.12
C LEU A 266 0.75 -6.04 -4.20
N CYS A 267 -0.56 -5.96 -4.03
CA CYS A 267 -1.51 -6.46 -5.00
C CYS A 267 -1.41 -5.72 -6.34
N VAL A 268 -1.34 -4.38 -6.32
CA VAL A 268 -1.17 -3.56 -7.53
C VAL A 268 0.16 -3.85 -8.21
N LEU A 269 1.22 -4.06 -7.43
CA LEU A 269 2.52 -4.45 -7.96
C LEU A 269 2.44 -5.80 -8.70
N ILE A 270 1.92 -6.83 -8.02
CA ILE A 270 1.89 -8.21 -8.52
C ILE A 270 0.95 -8.37 -9.71
N ILE A 271 -0.26 -7.82 -9.64
CA ILE A 271 -1.23 -7.88 -10.74
C ILE A 271 -0.84 -6.95 -11.88
N GLY A 272 -0.21 -5.83 -11.55
CA GLY A 272 0.05 -4.78 -12.51
C GLY A 272 1.07 -5.18 -13.56
N GLU A 273 2.02 -6.07 -13.29
CA GLU A 273 2.96 -6.56 -14.31
C GLU A 273 2.24 -7.19 -15.51
N SER A 274 1.43 -8.23 -15.27
CA SER A 274 0.68 -8.89 -16.35
C SER A 274 -0.35 -7.96 -16.97
N GLY A 275 -1.08 -7.20 -16.13
CA GLY A 275 -2.11 -6.29 -16.59
C GLY A 275 -1.59 -5.14 -17.45
N VAL A 276 -0.37 -4.66 -17.21
CA VAL A 276 0.26 -3.60 -17.99
C VAL A 276 0.66 -4.08 -19.36
N LEU A 277 1.26 -5.26 -19.45
CA LEU A 277 1.68 -5.84 -20.72
C LEU A 277 0.47 -6.15 -21.59
N GLU A 278 -0.52 -6.84 -21.03
CA GLU A 278 -1.77 -7.17 -21.73
C GLU A 278 -2.49 -5.90 -22.19
N ALA A 279 -2.64 -4.90 -21.31
CA ALA A 279 -3.23 -3.62 -21.67
C ALA A 279 -2.46 -2.90 -22.79
N TYR A 280 -1.13 -2.90 -22.72
CA TYR A 280 -0.28 -2.24 -23.71
C TYR A 280 -0.34 -2.97 -25.06
N GLU A 281 -0.31 -4.30 -25.06
CA GLU A 281 -0.48 -5.12 -26.26
C GLU A 281 -1.86 -4.92 -26.88
N ASP A 282 -2.92 -4.93 -26.07
CA ASP A 282 -4.31 -4.69 -26.50
C ASP A 282 -4.48 -3.30 -27.13
N LEU A 283 -3.87 -2.28 -26.55
CA LEU A 283 -3.87 -0.92 -27.12
C LEU A 283 -3.22 -0.89 -28.52
N LEU A 284 -2.34 -1.82 -28.81
CA LEU A 284 -1.57 -1.88 -30.05
C LEU A 284 -2.03 -3.00 -30.98
N LEU A 285 -3.03 -3.81 -30.60
CA LEU A 285 -3.56 -4.87 -31.44
C LEU A 285 -4.04 -4.31 -32.78
N GLY A 286 -3.45 -4.83 -33.86
CA GLY A 286 -3.76 -4.40 -35.23
C GLY A 286 -3.21 -3.02 -35.61
N ARG A 287 -2.36 -2.40 -34.78
CA ARG A 287 -1.75 -1.09 -35.04
C ARG A 287 -0.23 -1.18 -35.00
N ASN A 288 0.40 -0.69 -36.06
CA ASN A 288 1.85 -0.44 -36.10
C ASN A 288 2.07 1.07 -35.93
N PRO A 289 2.22 1.57 -34.69
CA PRO A 289 2.45 2.98 -34.46
C PRO A 289 3.74 3.40 -35.14
N SER A 290 3.76 4.61 -35.71
CA SER A 290 4.98 5.21 -36.24
C SER A 290 6.02 5.45 -35.14
N ASP A 291 7.29 5.58 -35.54
CA ASP A 291 8.40 5.80 -34.59
C ASP A 291 8.21 7.08 -33.76
N GLU A 292 7.65 8.13 -34.35
CA GLU A 292 7.32 9.40 -33.67
C GLU A 292 6.29 9.20 -32.55
N VAL A 293 5.35 8.27 -32.76
CA VAL A 293 4.26 7.99 -31.82
C VAL A 293 4.76 7.11 -30.69
N LEU A 294 5.58 6.10 -31.00
CA LEU A 294 6.28 5.32 -29.98
C LEU A 294 7.17 6.21 -29.10
N GLU A 295 7.87 7.18 -29.69
CA GLU A 295 8.64 8.17 -28.95
C GLU A 295 7.72 9.06 -28.08
N ALA A 296 6.59 9.53 -28.60
CA ALA A 296 5.63 10.32 -27.84
C ALA A 296 5.04 9.53 -26.66
N MET A 297 4.70 8.25 -26.85
CA MET A 297 4.27 7.36 -25.77
C MET A 297 5.38 7.24 -24.72
N TYR A 298 6.63 7.00 -25.14
CA TYR A 298 7.77 6.86 -24.23
C TYR A 298 7.98 8.13 -23.40
N ARG A 299 7.96 9.30 -24.05
CA ARG A 299 8.08 10.61 -23.40
C ARG A 299 6.94 10.84 -22.41
N ALA A 300 5.72 10.38 -22.71
CA ALA A 300 4.60 10.47 -21.79
C ALA A 300 4.83 9.66 -20.50
N VAL A 301 5.26 8.41 -20.64
CA VAL A 301 5.62 7.54 -19.50
C VAL A 301 6.79 8.13 -18.71
N ALA A 302 7.82 8.62 -19.40
CA ALA A 302 8.96 9.30 -18.78
C ALA A 302 8.53 10.51 -17.95
N CYS A 303 7.65 11.34 -18.48
CA CYS A 303 7.13 12.51 -17.76
C CYS A 303 6.28 12.12 -16.54
N ILE A 304 5.64 10.94 -16.51
CA ILE A 304 4.97 10.41 -15.31
C ILE A 304 6.00 9.95 -14.26
N VAL A 305 7.06 9.27 -14.68
CA VAL A 305 8.17 8.86 -13.79
C VAL A 305 8.81 10.08 -13.15
N THR A 306 9.14 11.12 -13.92
CA THR A 306 9.73 12.36 -13.39
C THR A 306 8.76 13.15 -12.50
N MET A 307 7.47 13.12 -12.82
CA MET A 307 6.44 13.74 -11.98
C MET A 307 6.37 13.07 -10.59
N ARG A 308 6.36 11.74 -10.56
CA ARG A 308 6.31 10.95 -9.31
C ARG A 308 7.63 10.94 -8.56
N ARG A 309 8.75 11.21 -9.24
CA ARG A 309 10.11 11.19 -8.69
C ARG A 309 10.55 9.83 -8.15
N VAL A 310 9.87 8.77 -8.57
CA VAL A 310 10.11 7.40 -8.11
C VAL A 310 9.84 6.44 -9.27
N TRP A 311 10.71 5.45 -9.43
CA TRP A 311 10.47 4.34 -10.36
C TRP A 311 9.46 3.36 -9.78
N HIS A 312 8.25 3.33 -10.35
CA HIS A 312 7.33 2.25 -10.09
C HIS A 312 7.74 1.02 -10.94
N PRO A 313 7.80 -0.19 -10.37
CA PRO A 313 8.27 -1.39 -11.09
C PRO A 313 7.48 -1.65 -12.38
N ASN A 314 6.16 -1.53 -12.31
CA ASN A 314 5.29 -1.70 -13.48
C ASN A 314 5.52 -0.64 -14.57
N LEU A 315 5.97 0.58 -14.23
CA LEU A 315 6.36 1.58 -15.23
C LEU A 315 7.70 1.23 -15.87
N GLU A 316 8.65 0.74 -15.07
CA GLU A 316 9.94 0.24 -15.57
C GLU A 316 9.71 -0.91 -16.55
N LEU A 317 8.79 -1.83 -16.22
CA LEU A 317 8.41 -2.94 -17.09
C LEU A 317 7.74 -2.46 -18.39
N LEU A 318 6.79 -1.52 -18.30
CA LEU A 318 6.16 -0.90 -19.47
C LEU A 318 7.22 -0.30 -20.41
N ILE A 319 8.15 0.49 -19.86
CA ILE A 319 9.22 1.11 -20.65
C ILE A 319 10.13 0.07 -21.29
N ARG A 320 10.51 -0.99 -20.57
CA ARG A 320 11.33 -2.07 -21.14
C ARG A 320 10.63 -2.75 -22.31
N HIS A 321 9.35 -3.05 -22.15
CA HIS A 321 8.58 -3.69 -23.20
C HIS A 321 8.41 -2.78 -24.43
N MET A 322 8.16 -1.48 -24.22
CA MET A 322 8.17 -0.49 -25.30
C MET A 322 9.50 -0.46 -26.06
N ARG A 323 10.63 -0.56 -25.35
CA ARG A 323 11.98 -0.55 -25.94
C ARG A 323 12.34 -1.80 -26.72
N GLN A 324 11.68 -2.92 -26.45
CA GLN A 324 11.89 -4.18 -27.16
C GLN A 324 11.19 -4.20 -28.53
N ARG A 325 10.31 -3.23 -28.82
CA ARG A 325 9.63 -3.19 -30.10
C ARG A 325 10.57 -2.84 -31.26
N PRO A 326 10.44 -3.53 -32.40
CA PRO A 326 11.17 -3.17 -33.62
C PRO A 326 10.79 -1.74 -34.06
N GLY A 327 11.78 -0.96 -34.49
CA GLY A 327 11.63 0.47 -34.82
C GLY A 327 11.95 1.42 -33.66
N PHE A 328 11.98 0.94 -32.41
CA PHE A 328 12.31 1.80 -31.27
C PHE A 328 13.82 2.07 -31.17
N HIS A 329 14.26 3.23 -31.67
CA HIS A 329 15.64 3.69 -31.54
C HIS A 329 15.85 4.47 -30.23
N ALA A 330 16.19 3.74 -29.17
CA ALA A 330 16.38 4.29 -27.82
C ALA A 330 17.59 5.25 -27.67
N ALA A 331 18.51 5.27 -28.64
CA ALA A 331 19.80 5.96 -28.54
C ALA A 331 19.65 7.49 -28.52
N ASP A 332 18.59 8.04 -29.13
CA ASP A 332 18.44 9.49 -29.31
C ASP A 332 17.49 10.14 -28.28
N ILE A 333 16.78 9.32 -27.51
CA ILE A 333 15.88 9.82 -26.46
C ILE A 333 16.67 10.00 -25.17
N HIS A 334 17.69 10.86 -25.20
CA HIS A 334 18.05 11.60 -23.99
C HIS A 334 16.82 12.43 -23.69
N ALA A 335 15.93 11.99 -22.78
CA ALA A 335 14.73 12.74 -22.41
C ALA A 335 15.21 14.13 -21.95
N PRO A 336 15.26 15.15 -22.83
CA PRO A 336 16.11 16.30 -22.61
C PRO A 336 15.28 17.17 -21.69
N ALA A 337 15.47 16.95 -20.40
CA ALA A 337 14.63 17.51 -19.38
C ALA A 337 13.12 17.39 -19.71
N CYS A 338 12.48 16.27 -19.38
CA CYS A 338 11.06 16.29 -18.95
C CYS A 338 10.89 17.15 -17.66
N LYS A 339 11.60 18.29 -17.55
CA LYS A 339 11.28 19.45 -16.70
C LYS A 339 9.93 20.05 -17.11
N ARG A 340 9.50 19.84 -18.36
CA ARG A 340 8.18 20.27 -18.84
C ARG A 340 7.11 19.47 -18.12
N LYS A 341 6.15 20.19 -17.52
CA LYS A 341 4.95 19.62 -16.89
C LYS A 341 4.26 18.72 -17.91
N LEU A 342 3.75 17.56 -17.47
CA LEU A 342 2.96 16.65 -18.31
C LEU A 342 1.83 17.39 -19.06
N GLU A 343 1.26 18.41 -18.43
CA GLU A 343 0.29 19.34 -19.04
C GLU A 343 0.80 20.00 -20.33
N ALA A 344 2.04 20.51 -20.32
CA ALA A 344 2.66 21.18 -21.46
C ALA A 344 3.06 20.21 -22.58
N PHE A 345 3.30 18.94 -22.22
CA PHE A 345 3.51 17.88 -23.20
C PHE A 345 2.17 17.54 -23.89
N LEU A 346 1.12 17.27 -23.10
CA LEU A 346 -0.20 16.92 -23.61
C LEU A 346 -0.88 18.08 -24.38
N SER A 347 -0.58 19.33 -24.04
CA SER A 347 -1.10 20.49 -24.76
C SER A 347 -0.46 20.70 -26.13
N LYS A 348 0.75 20.17 -26.36
CA LYS A 348 1.51 20.30 -27.61
C LYS A 348 1.28 19.16 -28.58
N LEU A 349 0.55 18.12 -28.17
CA LEU A 349 0.14 17.06 -29.08
C LEU A 349 -0.74 17.66 -30.20
N PRO A 350 -0.36 17.55 -31.49
CA PRO A 350 -1.07 18.15 -32.63
C PRO A 350 -2.46 17.58 -32.85
N TYR A 351 -3.49 18.41 -32.82
CA TYR A 351 -4.83 18.08 -32.31
C TYR A 351 -5.69 16.98 -33.01
N TRP A 352 -5.23 16.22 -34.03
CA TRP A 352 -6.15 15.43 -34.92
C TRP A 352 -5.56 14.16 -35.59
N ASP A 353 -4.73 13.35 -34.92
CA ASP A 353 -4.24 12.07 -35.48
C ASP A 353 -4.76 10.86 -34.65
N PRO A 354 -5.32 9.77 -35.24
CA PRO A 354 -5.61 8.51 -34.53
C PRO A 354 -4.47 8.00 -33.64
N ASP A 355 -3.23 8.35 -33.97
CA ASP A 355 -2.05 8.02 -33.18
C ASP A 355 -1.97 8.77 -31.82
N GLN A 356 -2.67 9.90 -31.67
CA GLN A 356 -2.73 10.62 -30.39
C GLN A 356 -3.54 9.91 -29.33
N ASP A 357 -4.64 9.29 -29.74
CA ASP A 357 -5.49 8.50 -28.84
C ASP A 357 -4.65 7.42 -28.15
N LEU A 358 -3.71 6.80 -28.88
CA LEU A 358 -2.77 5.84 -28.31
C LEU A 358 -1.84 6.48 -27.27
N VAL A 359 -1.23 7.64 -27.56
CA VAL A 359 -0.35 8.33 -26.60
C VAL A 359 -1.11 8.67 -25.32
N VAL A 360 -2.35 9.17 -25.44
CA VAL A 360 -3.17 9.53 -24.28
C VAL A 360 -3.60 8.29 -23.50
N ARG A 361 -3.95 7.19 -24.17
CA ARG A 361 -4.27 5.90 -23.53
C ARG A 361 -3.07 5.29 -22.81
N VAL A 362 -1.88 5.31 -23.39
CA VAL A 362 -0.64 4.85 -22.73
C VAL A 362 -0.28 5.75 -21.56
N THR A 363 -0.47 7.07 -21.69
CA THR A 363 -0.31 8.01 -20.56
C THR A 363 -1.26 7.66 -19.42
N ALA A 364 -2.50 7.34 -19.74
CA ALA A 364 -3.51 6.99 -18.77
C ALA A 364 -3.26 5.63 -18.10
N LEU A 365 -2.80 4.63 -18.88
CA LEU A 365 -2.31 3.35 -18.38
C LEU A 365 -1.16 3.56 -17.41
N ALA A 366 -0.15 4.34 -17.80
CA ALA A 366 0.99 4.65 -16.94
C ALA A 366 0.56 5.40 -15.66
N LEU A 367 -0.38 6.35 -15.73
CA LEU A 367 -0.92 7.03 -14.53
C LEU A 367 -1.64 6.06 -13.60
N LEU A 368 -2.44 5.15 -14.15
CA LEU A 368 -3.18 4.14 -13.40
C LEU A 368 -2.22 3.19 -12.68
N VAL A 369 -1.27 2.65 -13.42
CA VAL A 369 -0.34 1.61 -13.00
C VAL A 369 0.66 2.14 -11.99
N SER A 370 1.02 3.41 -12.14
CA SER A 370 1.88 4.11 -11.20
C SER A 370 1.15 4.57 -9.95
N SER A 371 -0.18 4.73 -10.02
CA SER A 371 -1.02 5.05 -8.87
C SER A 371 -1.15 3.86 -7.93
N GLY A 372 -0.08 3.55 -7.21
CA GLY A 372 -0.22 2.91 -5.91
C GLY A 372 -1.20 3.73 -5.05
N TYR A 373 -1.97 3.08 -4.19
CA TYR A 373 -3.01 3.69 -3.34
C TYR A 373 -2.54 4.80 -2.39
N ASP A 374 -1.26 5.18 -2.44
CA ASP A 374 -0.77 6.37 -1.77
C ASP A 374 -1.60 7.56 -2.25
N THR A 375 -2.19 8.30 -1.31
CA THR A 375 -3.19 9.34 -1.57
C THR A 375 -2.78 10.16 -2.79
N GLN A 376 -3.49 9.98 -3.92
CA GLN A 376 -3.16 10.68 -5.17
C GLN A 376 -2.94 12.14 -4.83
N SER A 377 -1.71 12.61 -5.04
CA SER A 377 -1.40 14.01 -4.77
C SER A 377 -2.42 14.87 -5.52
N PRO A 378 -2.83 16.03 -5.00
CA PRO A 378 -3.77 16.91 -5.70
C PRO A 378 -3.36 17.17 -7.17
N LYS A 379 -2.05 17.15 -7.45
CA LYS A 379 -1.48 17.21 -8.79
C LYS A 379 -1.79 15.97 -9.63
N GLU A 380 -1.63 14.76 -9.13
CA GLU A 380 -1.99 13.54 -9.87
C GLU A 380 -3.47 13.55 -10.27
N ARG A 381 -4.36 13.97 -9.36
CA ARG A 381 -5.79 14.12 -9.67
C ARG A 381 -6.04 15.11 -10.80
N GLN A 382 -5.31 16.23 -10.83
CA GLN A 382 -5.40 17.21 -11.92
C GLN A 382 -4.92 16.62 -13.26
N HIS A 383 -3.82 15.87 -13.28
CA HIS A 383 -3.34 15.22 -14.51
C HIS A 383 -4.29 14.14 -15.00
N CYS A 384 -4.85 13.32 -14.10
CA CYS A 384 -5.90 12.37 -14.44
C CYS A 384 -7.13 13.07 -15.04
N LYS A 385 -7.53 14.22 -14.49
CA LYS A 385 -8.63 15.04 -15.03
C LYS A 385 -8.29 15.54 -16.44
N LEU A 386 -7.07 16.04 -16.66
CA LEU A 386 -6.61 16.52 -17.96
C LEU A 386 -6.61 15.42 -19.02
N VAL A 387 -6.05 14.25 -18.70
CA VAL A 387 -6.01 13.09 -19.59
C VAL A 387 -7.43 12.63 -19.95
N ARG A 388 -8.35 12.61 -18.98
CA ARG A 388 -9.78 12.29 -19.23
C ARG A 388 -10.45 13.30 -20.14
N THR A 389 -10.24 14.59 -19.90
CA THR A 389 -10.78 15.65 -20.76
C THR A 389 -10.28 15.52 -22.19
N LYS A 390 -9.00 15.15 -22.38
CA LYS A 390 -8.43 14.89 -23.71
C LYS A 390 -8.99 13.64 -24.40
N LEU A 391 -9.38 12.63 -23.63
CA LEU A 391 -10.09 11.45 -24.14
C LEU A 391 -11.60 11.66 -24.35
N GLY A 392 -12.13 12.86 -24.09
CA GLY A 392 -13.55 13.15 -24.23
C GLY A 392 -14.42 12.65 -23.06
N TYR A 393 -13.84 12.16 -21.97
CA TYR A 393 -14.59 11.75 -20.78
C TYR A 393 -15.03 12.97 -19.95
N ASN A 394 -16.32 13.06 -19.63
CA ASN A 394 -16.90 14.15 -18.86
C ASN A 394 -16.37 14.13 -17.40
N PRO A 395 -15.77 15.24 -16.90
CA PRO A 395 -15.05 15.26 -15.63
C PRO A 395 -15.91 15.40 -14.37
N SER A 396 -17.23 15.11 -14.39
CA SER A 396 -18.07 15.24 -13.20
C SER A 396 -17.59 14.32 -12.06
N THR A 397 -17.68 14.77 -10.81
CA THR A 397 -17.15 14.07 -9.62
C THR A 397 -17.88 12.77 -9.30
N GLU A 398 -19.19 12.68 -9.57
CA GLU A 398 -19.93 11.41 -9.50
C GLU A 398 -19.61 10.52 -10.71
N GLY A 399 -19.32 11.13 -11.86
CA GLY A 399 -18.68 10.48 -13.01
C GLY A 399 -17.25 10.04 -12.73
N PHE A 400 -16.58 10.46 -11.66
CA PHE A 400 -15.18 10.08 -11.46
C PHE A 400 -15.04 8.56 -11.26
N LYS A 401 -15.90 7.95 -10.44
CA LYS A 401 -15.92 6.50 -10.18
C LYS A 401 -16.50 5.73 -11.37
N ALA A 402 -17.61 6.22 -11.94
CA ALA A 402 -18.27 5.59 -13.09
C ALA A 402 -17.43 5.69 -14.37
N SER A 403 -16.78 6.83 -14.62
CA SER A 403 -15.85 7.04 -15.72
C SER A 403 -14.47 6.46 -15.43
N GLN A 404 -13.98 6.31 -14.20
CA GLN A 404 -12.78 5.50 -13.95
C GLN A 404 -13.08 4.02 -14.17
N LYS A 405 -14.24 3.54 -13.73
CA LYS A 405 -14.74 2.19 -14.01
C LYS A 405 -14.96 1.98 -15.50
N ALA A 406 -15.62 2.90 -16.19
CA ALA A 406 -15.83 2.86 -17.63
C ALA A 406 -14.50 2.97 -18.38
N PHE A 407 -13.63 3.91 -18.04
CA PHE A 407 -12.27 4.03 -18.57
C PHE A 407 -11.44 2.75 -18.35
N LEU A 408 -11.49 2.15 -17.15
CA LEU A 408 -10.87 0.85 -16.85
C LEU A 408 -11.53 -0.32 -17.58
N THR A 409 -12.79 -0.18 -18.00
CA THR A 409 -13.54 -1.23 -18.71
C THR A 409 -13.43 -1.05 -20.24
N GLU A 410 -13.23 0.18 -20.72
CA GLU A 410 -13.30 0.62 -22.12
C GLU A 410 -11.90 0.86 -22.71
N CYS A 411 -10.96 1.45 -21.97
CA CYS A 411 -9.57 1.57 -22.42
C CYS A 411 -8.79 0.27 -22.28
N LEU A 412 -9.25 -0.65 -21.43
CA LEU A 412 -8.59 -1.94 -21.25
C LEU A 412 -9.31 -3.08 -21.96
N ASN A 413 -10.59 -2.97 -22.34
CA ASN A 413 -11.41 -4.07 -22.89
C ASN A 413 -11.41 -5.38 -22.06
N LEU A 414 -10.75 -5.38 -20.90
CA LEU A 414 -10.62 -6.49 -19.97
C LEU A 414 -11.85 -6.52 -19.08
N LYS A 415 -12.93 -7.16 -19.58
CA LYS A 415 -14.14 -7.49 -18.78
C LYS A 415 -13.81 -8.12 -17.42
N HIS A 416 -12.63 -8.74 -17.28
CA HIS A 416 -12.17 -9.42 -16.08
C HIS A 416 -11.19 -8.61 -15.20
N PHE A 417 -10.45 -7.64 -15.75
CA PHE A 417 -9.46 -6.84 -15.00
C PHE A 417 -10.12 -5.68 -14.24
N SER A 418 -11.14 -5.06 -14.84
CA SER A 418 -11.86 -3.95 -14.21
C SER A 418 -12.56 -4.40 -12.93
N THR A 419 -13.15 -5.60 -12.88
CA THR A 419 -13.87 -6.08 -11.70
C THR A 419 -12.95 -6.29 -10.49
N SER A 420 -11.75 -6.82 -10.69
CA SER A 420 -10.80 -7.10 -9.58
C SER A 420 -10.17 -5.83 -9.02
N LEU A 421 -9.73 -4.90 -9.88
CA LEU A 421 -9.18 -3.61 -9.45
C LEU A 421 -10.25 -2.71 -8.81
N ILE A 422 -11.48 -2.74 -9.33
CA ILE A 422 -12.61 -1.94 -8.85
C ILE A 422 -13.24 -2.53 -7.58
N LEU A 423 -13.33 -3.87 -7.44
CA LEU A 423 -13.73 -4.49 -6.18
C LEU A 423 -12.72 -4.20 -5.06
N MET A 424 -11.43 -4.08 -5.38
CA MET A 424 -10.41 -3.64 -4.40
C MET A 424 -10.52 -2.15 -4.03
N GLN A 425 -10.98 -1.29 -4.96
CA GLN A 425 -11.30 0.12 -4.66
C GLN A 425 -12.61 0.30 -3.87
N LEU A 426 -13.60 -0.58 -4.06
CA LEU A 426 -14.93 -0.46 -3.40
C LEU A 426 -14.98 -0.97 -1.96
N CYS A 427 -14.03 -1.81 -1.51
CA CYS A 427 -14.01 -2.29 -0.13
C CYS A 427 -13.62 -1.22 0.92
N HIS A 428 -13.37 0.04 0.52
CA HIS A 428 -12.92 1.13 1.41
C HIS A 428 -14.04 2.12 1.83
N GLU A 429 -15.32 1.78 1.73
CA GLU A 429 -16.33 2.56 2.48
C GLU A 429 -16.67 1.85 3.81
N PRO A 430 -16.43 2.48 4.98
CA PRO A 430 -17.20 2.18 6.17
C PRO A 430 -18.64 2.63 5.91
N ASN A 431 -19.61 1.82 6.36
CA ASN A 431 -21.05 2.09 6.29
C ASN A 431 -21.37 3.60 6.29
N SER A 432 -21.89 4.10 5.18
CA SER A 432 -22.60 5.38 5.17
C SER A 432 -23.75 5.29 6.18
N PRO A 433 -23.92 6.28 7.07
CA PRO A 433 -25.02 6.27 8.01
C PRO A 433 -26.34 6.36 7.23
N SER A 434 -27.30 5.58 7.71
CA SER A 434 -28.71 5.59 7.34
C SER A 434 -29.22 6.96 6.92
N MET A 435 -29.91 6.97 5.78
CA MET A 435 -30.88 8.01 5.41
C MET A 435 -31.71 8.43 6.63
N ILE A 436 -31.58 9.69 7.04
CA ILE A 436 -32.63 10.40 7.76
C ILE A 436 -33.44 11.10 6.66
N PRO A 437 -34.76 10.85 6.52
CA PRO A 437 -35.56 11.57 5.53
C PRO A 437 -35.75 13.03 5.97
N PRO A 438 -35.92 13.96 5.02
CA PRO A 438 -36.09 15.37 5.34
C PRO A 438 -37.43 15.60 6.06
N GLN A 439 -37.37 16.17 7.26
CA GLN A 439 -38.52 16.77 7.92
C GLN A 439 -38.88 18.06 7.18
N ASN A 440 -39.98 18.04 6.43
CA ASN A 440 -40.71 19.24 6.08
C ASN A 440 -41.84 19.44 7.10
N THR A 441 -41.76 20.55 7.82
CA THR A 441 -42.85 21.22 8.52
C THR A 441 -44.00 21.56 7.57
N ALA A 442 -45.24 21.21 7.92
CA ALA A 442 -46.31 22.17 8.24
C ALA A 442 -47.71 21.53 8.34
N PHE A 443 -48.52 22.17 9.18
CA PHE A 443 -49.99 22.17 9.29
C PHE A 443 -50.69 21.33 10.37
N LEU A 444 -51.16 22.09 11.38
CA LEU A 444 -52.37 21.89 12.19
C LEU A 444 -53.52 21.26 11.39
N CYS A 445 -54.21 20.30 12.01
CA CYS A 445 -55.67 20.30 12.14
C CYS A 445 -56.10 19.31 13.23
N VAL A 446 -56.76 19.85 14.26
CA VAL A 446 -57.60 19.14 15.25
C VAL A 446 -58.89 18.72 14.54
N PRO A 447 -59.49 17.55 14.84
CA PRO A 447 -60.67 17.57 15.71
C PRO A 447 -60.75 16.43 16.74
N PHE A 448 -61.34 16.80 17.88
CA PHE A 448 -62.19 16.04 18.81
C PHE A 448 -62.74 14.68 18.32
N HIS A 449 -62.68 13.63 19.17
CA HIS A 449 -63.86 13.12 19.92
C HIS A 449 -63.52 12.04 20.96
N ASP A 450 -64.28 12.09 22.06
CA ASP A 450 -64.52 11.18 23.20
C ASP A 450 -64.12 9.70 23.17
N GLN A 451 -63.68 9.25 24.35
CA GLN A 451 -64.22 8.18 25.22
C GLN A 451 -63.03 7.67 26.07
N GLY A 452 -63.04 7.51 27.39
CA GLY A 452 -64.06 7.45 28.40
C GLY A 452 -63.58 6.48 29.49
N ARG A 453 -63.51 6.97 30.73
CA ARG A 453 -63.66 6.25 32.03
C ARG A 453 -62.60 5.26 32.59
N GLN A 454 -62.40 5.47 33.90
CA GLN A 454 -62.16 4.54 35.03
C GLN A 454 -60.73 3.95 35.18
N GLY A 455 -60.10 3.92 36.35
CA GLY A 455 -60.51 4.30 37.71
C GLY A 455 -59.38 4.07 38.74
N ALA A 456 -59.51 4.78 39.86
CA ALA A 456 -58.89 4.68 41.20
C ALA A 456 -57.89 3.55 41.53
N ARG A 457 -56.81 3.88 42.26
CA ARG A 457 -56.75 3.80 43.74
C ARG A 457 -55.43 4.37 44.29
N ASP A 458 -55.62 5.24 45.28
CA ASP A 458 -54.81 5.69 46.42
C ASP A 458 -53.32 6.05 46.27
#